data_AF-A0A7W1NXN2-F1
#
_entry.id   AF-A0A7W1NXN2-F1
#
_cell.length_a   1.000
_cell.length_b   1.000
_cell.length_c   1.000
_cell.angle_alpha   90.00
_cell.angle_beta   90.00
_cell.angle_gamma   90.00
#
_symmetry.space_group_name_H-M   'P 1'
#
loop_
_entity.id
_entity.type
_entity.pdbx_description
1 polymer ?
#
loop_
_entity_poly.entity_id
_entity_poly.type
_entity_poly.pdbx_seq_one_letter_code
_entity_poly.pdbx_strand_id
1 'polypeptide(L)' 'MTSNLIRVVGIGGTLRENSTSLWALQHALESARAEGATVQLLDLRRLNLPMY' A
#
# COMPACT_ATOMS: atom_id res chain seq x y z
N MET A 1 -28.29 -7.36 -1.00
CA MET A 1 -27.26 -6.73 -1.85
C MET A 1 -25.91 -7.07 -1.25
N THR A 2 -25.15 -7.97 -1.86
CA THR A 2 -23.76 -8.24 -1.44
C THR A 2 -22.91 -7.04 -1.85
N SER A 3 -22.73 -6.09 -0.94
CA SER A 3 -21.75 -5.02 -1.09
C SER A 3 -20.37 -5.66 -1.22
N ASN A 4 -19.85 -5.75 -2.44
CA ASN A 4 -18.52 -6.30 -2.68
C ASN A 4 -17.50 -5.23 -2.26
N LEU A 5 -17.04 -5.32 -1.02
CA LEU A 5 -16.14 -4.35 -0.41
C LEU A 5 -14.83 -4.32 -1.22
N ILE A 6 -14.52 -3.19 -1.87
CA ILE A 6 -13.29 -3.05 -2.66
C ILE A 6 -12.08 -3.14 -1.72
N ARG A 7 -11.15 -4.03 -2.06
CA ARG A 7 -9.88 -4.21 -1.35
C ARG A 7 -8.73 -3.78 -2.24
N VAL A 8 -7.89 -2.88 -1.72
CA VAL A 8 -6.73 -2.34 -2.43
C VAL A 8 -5.45 -2.66 -1.67
N VAL A 9 -4.51 -3.32 -2.32
CA VAL A 9 -3.18 -3.60 -1.75
C VAL A 9 -2.15 -2.79 -2.52
N GLY A 10 -1.45 -1.89 -1.83
CA GLY A 10 -0.31 -1.16 -2.38
C GLY A 10 1.00 -1.86 -2.05
N ILE A 11 1.89 -2.02 -3.03
CA ILE A 11 3.20 -2.67 -2.85
C ILE A 11 4.30 -1.64 -3.11
N GLY A 12 5.02 -1.27 -2.06
CA GLY A 12 6.17 -0.38 -2.11
C GLY A 12 7.45 -1.16 -2.41
N GLY A 13 7.93 -1.09 -3.65
CA GLY A 13 9.10 -1.86 -4.13
C GLY A 13 10.48 -1.35 -3.70
N THR A 14 10.53 -0.21 -2.99
CA THR A 14 11.78 0.45 -2.59
C THR A 14 12.30 -0.07 -1.25
N LEU A 15 13.63 -0.21 -1.14
CA LEU A 15 14.30 -0.46 0.14
C LEU A 15 14.89 0.83 0.76
N ARG A 16 14.82 1.96 0.05
CA ARG A 16 15.29 3.25 0.54
C ARG A 16 14.37 3.78 1.64
N GLU A 17 14.97 4.42 2.64
CA GLU A 17 14.25 5.01 3.77
C GLU A 17 13.35 6.18 3.37
N ASN A 18 13.90 7.13 2.60
CA ASN A 18 13.20 8.33 2.15
C ASN A 18 12.74 8.17 0.69
N SER A 19 11.69 7.40 0.48
CA SER A 19 11.13 7.15 -0.87
C SER A 19 9.93 8.03 -1.17
N THR A 20 10.05 8.85 -2.22
CA THR A 20 8.94 9.65 -2.74
C THR A 20 7.86 8.80 -3.40
N SER A 21 8.22 7.67 -4.01
CA SER A 21 7.23 6.72 -4.56
C SER A 21 6.45 5.99 -3.47
N LEU A 22 7.08 5.63 -2.36
CA LEU A 22 6.38 5.08 -1.18
C LEU A 22 5.42 6.12 -0.58
N TRP A 23 5.85 7.38 -0.49
CA TRP A 23 4.99 8.47 -0.03
C TRP A 23 3.78 8.69 -0.93
N ALA A 24 3.98 8.72 -2.25
CA ALA A 24 2.88 8.85 -3.21
C ALA A 24 1.90 7.66 -3.13
N LEU A 25 2.41 6.43 -2.96
CA LEU A 25 1.60 5.24 -2.77
C LEU A 25 0.74 5.33 -1.50
N GLN A 26 1.31 5.79 -0.39
CA GLN A 26 0.55 6.01 0.85
C GLN A 26 -0.58 7.01 0.64
N HIS A 27 -0.33 8.10 -0.09
CA HIS A 27 -1.35 9.09 -0.40
C HIS A 27 -2.49 8.51 -1.24
N ALA A 28 -2.17 7.71 -2.26
CA ALA A 28 -3.17 7.05 -3.10
C ALA A 28 -4.03 6.04 -2.32
N LEU A 29 -3.43 5.26 -1.42
CA LEU A 29 -4.17 4.34 -0.55
C LEU A 29 -5.08 5.09 0.42
N GLU A 30 -4.63 6.23 0.93
CA GLU A 30 -5.46 7.07 1.81
C GLU A 30 -6.68 7.63 1.08
N SER A 31 -6.54 8.05 -0.18
CA SER A 31 -7.68 8.43 -1.02
C SER A 31 -8.63 7.25 -1.24
N ALA A 32 -8.13 6.05 -1.55
CA ALA A 32 -8.98 4.87 -1.71
C ALA A 32 -9.75 4.51 -0.42
N ARG A 33 -9.10 4.66 0.74
CA ARG A 33 -9.72 4.47 2.06
C ARG A 33 -10.83 5.48 2.31
N ALA A 34 -10.63 6.74 1.92
CA ALA A 34 -11.63 7.79 2.06
C ALA A 34 -12.90 7.50 1.23
N GLU A 35 -12.75 6.83 0.08
CA GLU A 35 -13.87 6.35 -0.76
C GLU A 35 -14.48 5.02 -0.29
N GLY A 36 -14.11 4.53 0.90
CA GLY A 36 -14.68 3.34 1.52
C GLY A 36 -14.01 2.02 1.15
N ALA A 37 -12.86 2.05 0.47
CA ALA A 37 -12.09 0.84 0.23
C ALA A 37 -11.38 0.36 1.51
N THR A 38 -11.24 -0.94 1.67
CA THR A 38 -10.28 -1.51 2.64
C THR A 38 -8.90 -1.51 2.00
N VAL A 39 -7.94 -0.87 2.65
CA VAL A 39 -6.59 -0.71 2.10
C VAL A 39 -5.54 -1.39 2.96
N GLN A 40 -4.48 -1.88 2.31
CA GLN A 40 -3.29 -2.42 2.96
C GLN A 40 -2.04 -1.95 2.21
N LEU A 41 -0.99 -1.60 2.97
CA LEU A 41 0.32 -1.29 2.43
C LEU A 41 1.32 -2.41 2.74
N LEU A 42 1.99 -2.92 1.71
CA LEU A 42 3.14 -3.81 1.79
C LEU A 42 4.41 -3.03 1.46
N ASP A 43 5.15 -2.60 2.48
CA ASP A 43 6.46 -1.95 2.34
C ASP A 43 7.57 -3.02 2.39
N LEU A 44 8.21 -3.29 1.26
CA LEU A 44 9.24 -4.35 1.17
C LEU A 44 10.39 -4.17 2.16
N ARG A 45 10.76 -2.92 2.46
CA ARG A 45 11.79 -2.63 3.47
C ARG A 45 11.39 -3.12 4.85
N ARG A 46 10.12 -2.93 5.22
CA ARG A 46 9.58 -3.37 6.53
C ARG A 46 9.33 -4.87 6.57
N LEU A 47 8.94 -5.45 5.43
CA LEU A 47 8.71 -6.88 5.32
C LEU A 47 10.00 -7.68 5.44
N ASN A 48 11.16 -7.05 5.18
CA ASN A 48 12.49 -7.66 5.34
C ASN A 48 12.54 -9.06 4.71
N LEU A 49 12.06 -9.14 3.46
CA LEU A 49 11.95 -10.41 2.75
C LEU A 49 13.34 -11.01 2.50
N PRO A 50 13.47 -12.35 2.49
CA PRO A 50 14.73 -13.00 2.19
C PRO A 50 15.16 -12.67 0.76
N MET A 51 16.43 -12.27 0.60
CA MET A 51 17.08 -12.14 -0.69
C MET A 51 17.54 -13.55 -1.11
N TYR A 52 16.95 -14.07 -2.18
CA TYR A 52 17.32 -15.34 -2.82
C TYR A 52 18.02 -15.09 -4.15
#